data_AF-A0A2A2ECH2-F1
#
_entry.id   AF-A0A2A2ECH2-F1
#
_cell.length_a   1.000
_cell.length_b   1.000
_cell.length_c   1.000
_cell.angle_alpha   90.00
_cell.angle_beta   90.00
_cell.angle_gamma   90.00
#
_symmetry.space_group_name_H-M   'P 1'
#
loop_
_entity.id
_entity.type
_entity.pdbx_description
1 polymer ?
#
loop_
_entity_poly.entity_id
_entity_poly.type
_entity_poly.pdbx_seq_one_letter_code
_entity_poly.pdbx_strand_id
1 'polypeptide(L)'
;MLDRNGNGTIDTGRELFGVDTVKSNGQKAVNGFDALGDLDSNADGVFDAQDAQFANVRVWQDANQDGISQASELKTLAEHNITAINLGSTQSSQNSNGNIVSAVGSFVRGDGTEGEVNANQSLAANLDLASNPFYRQYTDKIALDDAAKALPTMQGSGAVRDLREAAMLDSGLKSVLTQYAQAQTREQQLALLDKLLVEWASSSNYRTFDQRISDMNSERFQFKFAYSWENTGQDLMGSSSGSSGGSGSLSMGEEAGPTQAQLEKKALLDKIKLLEIFNGQNFFNFSSVETKDSNGNTQLALTSSVGANSGTRSLAGIAMGTMVIYLTEEDLAPNAGQAALLNQSYAALKQSIYDGLLLQTRLKPYIDEVQLNLTADGISLDYSGVVEKFRSVFATSHATGLVDLLELLGSSMNKSLPNEMTELAESFILSLSPAELASVQSAFPGLIAGSDIGETVNAISSNSYLFGFAGNDLLVGNTENDVLVGGAGNDTLQGNNGQDVMKGGEGNDALYGGNGNDTLEGGAGNDYLVGDAGSDVYRFSRGWGQDSINNYDTSAGKV
;
A
#
# COMPACT_ATOMS: atom_id res chain seq x y z
N MET A 1 -9.23 -3.58 29.85
CA MET A 1 -8.48 -2.32 29.58
C MET A 1 -8.14 -1.67 30.91
N LEU A 2 -7.08 -0.89 30.95
CA LEU A 2 -6.67 -0.11 32.11
C LEU A 2 -6.17 1.25 31.62
N ASP A 3 -6.74 2.33 32.13
CA ASP A 3 -6.21 3.68 31.92
C ASP A 3 -4.87 3.76 32.65
N ARG A 4 -3.79 3.76 31.87
CA ARG A 4 -2.42 3.68 32.40
C ARG A 4 -1.80 5.05 32.59
N ASN A 5 -2.31 6.07 31.90
CA ASN A 5 -1.77 7.43 31.96
C ASN A 5 -2.59 8.34 32.91
N GLY A 6 -3.73 7.85 33.42
CA GLY A 6 -4.59 8.52 34.39
C GLY A 6 -5.38 9.69 33.79
N ASN A 7 -5.58 9.72 32.47
CA ASN A 7 -6.28 10.80 31.79
C ASN A 7 -7.81 10.64 31.81
N GLY A 8 -8.32 9.54 32.37
CA GLY A 8 -9.74 9.23 32.50
C GLY A 8 -10.40 8.67 31.25
N THR A 9 -9.61 8.36 30.21
CA THR A 9 -10.07 7.80 28.94
C THR A 9 -9.22 6.59 28.55
N ILE A 10 -9.71 5.76 27.63
CA ILE A 10 -8.90 4.71 27.01
C ILE A 10 -8.71 5.11 25.54
N ASP A 11 -7.55 5.66 25.24
CA ASP A 11 -7.28 6.35 23.97
C ASP A 11 -6.04 5.82 23.26
N THR A 12 -5.31 4.89 23.88
CA THR A 12 -4.15 4.24 23.27
C THR A 12 -4.22 2.72 23.32
N GLY A 13 -3.67 2.05 22.29
CA GLY A 13 -3.56 0.59 22.28
C GLY A 13 -2.75 -0.01 23.45
N ARG A 14 -1.91 0.79 24.13
CA ARG A 14 -1.15 0.37 25.32
C ARG A 14 -2.03 0.12 26.55
N GLU A 15 -3.26 0.60 26.52
CA GLU A 15 -4.25 0.47 27.59
C GLU A 15 -5.12 -0.79 27.41
N LEU A 16 -4.98 -1.46 26.26
CA LEU A 16 -5.44 -2.82 26.06
C LEU A 16 -4.48 -3.82 26.72
N PHE A 17 -5.04 -4.90 27.26
CA PHE A 17 -4.24 -6.03 27.73
C PHE A 17 -3.90 -6.92 26.54
N GLY A 18 -2.62 -7.27 26.37
CA GLY A 18 -2.15 -8.12 25.28
C GLY A 18 -0.63 -8.12 25.17
N VAL A 19 -0.11 -8.64 24.06
CA VAL A 19 1.34 -8.74 23.80
C VAL A 19 2.05 -7.38 23.72
N ASP A 20 1.32 -6.31 23.45
CA ASP A 20 1.85 -4.94 23.43
C ASP A 20 1.81 -4.23 24.78
N THR A 21 1.27 -4.87 25.82
CA THR A 21 1.37 -4.38 27.19
C THR A 21 2.82 -4.45 27.67
N VAL A 22 3.35 -3.33 28.17
CA VAL A 22 4.64 -3.28 28.87
C VAL A 22 4.40 -3.48 30.36
N LYS A 23 5.05 -4.50 30.93
CA LYS A 23 4.97 -4.87 32.34
C LYS A 23 5.83 -3.93 33.20
N SER A 24 5.64 -3.98 34.52
CA SER A 24 6.37 -3.19 35.51
C SER A 24 7.90 -3.37 35.44
N ASN A 25 8.36 -4.53 34.98
CA ASN A 25 9.77 -4.85 34.76
C ASN A 25 10.35 -4.31 33.42
N GLY A 26 9.55 -3.59 32.63
CA GLY A 26 9.94 -3.02 31.34
C GLY A 26 9.90 -3.99 30.15
N GLN A 27 9.58 -5.27 30.38
CA GLN A 27 9.42 -6.27 29.32
C GLN A 27 7.98 -6.27 28.79
N LYS A 28 7.81 -6.63 27.51
CA LYS A 28 6.47 -6.89 26.95
C LYS A 28 5.89 -8.18 27.52
N ALA A 29 4.57 -8.21 27.67
CA ALA A 29 3.86 -9.42 28.06
C ALA A 29 3.86 -10.47 26.94
N VAL A 30 3.84 -11.75 27.31
CA VAL A 30 3.75 -12.87 26.34
C VAL A 30 2.33 -13.06 25.82
N ASN A 31 1.32 -12.69 26.60
CA ASN A 31 -0.10 -12.63 26.23
C ASN A 31 -0.88 -11.74 27.23
N GLY A 32 -2.19 -11.56 27.02
CA GLY A 32 -3.04 -10.75 27.90
C GLY A 32 -3.16 -11.25 29.35
N PHE A 33 -2.97 -12.55 29.62
CA PHE A 33 -2.98 -13.09 30.98
C PHE A 33 -1.68 -12.77 31.72
N ASP A 34 -0.53 -12.91 31.07
CA ASP A 34 0.77 -12.46 31.61
C ASP A 34 0.77 -10.94 31.86
N ALA A 35 0.09 -10.18 31.00
CA ALA A 35 -0.11 -8.73 31.19
C ALA A 35 -0.98 -8.40 32.43
N LEU A 36 -2.00 -9.21 32.70
CA LEU A 36 -2.83 -9.09 33.92
C LEU A 36 -2.08 -9.57 35.17
N GLY A 37 -1.25 -10.60 35.05
CA GLY A 37 -0.46 -11.10 36.18
C GLY A 37 0.58 -10.13 36.70
N ASP A 38 0.99 -9.13 35.90
CA ASP A 38 1.79 -8.00 36.39
C ASP A 38 1.03 -7.11 37.40
N LEU A 39 -0.29 -7.24 37.48
CA LEU A 39 -1.16 -6.52 38.41
C LEU A 39 -1.58 -7.37 39.63
N ASP A 40 -1.20 -8.64 39.69
CA ASP A 40 -1.39 -9.53 40.83
C ASP A 40 -0.39 -9.15 41.93
N SER A 41 -0.90 -8.44 42.93
CA SER A 41 -0.11 -7.80 43.99
C SER A 41 0.23 -8.74 45.14
N ASN A 42 -0.55 -9.80 45.33
CA ASN A 42 -0.35 -10.80 46.37
C ASN A 42 0.32 -12.08 45.84
N ALA A 43 0.48 -12.19 44.51
CA ALA A 43 1.10 -13.28 43.77
C ALA A 43 0.42 -14.64 44.00
N ASP A 44 -0.90 -14.66 44.17
CA ASP A 44 -1.68 -15.90 44.36
C ASP A 44 -2.13 -16.56 43.04
N GLY A 45 -1.87 -15.92 41.90
CA GLY A 45 -2.22 -16.42 40.56
C GLY A 45 -3.66 -16.09 40.14
N VAL A 46 -4.36 -15.26 40.91
CA VAL A 46 -5.72 -14.82 40.66
C VAL A 46 -5.77 -13.29 40.73
N PHE A 47 -6.36 -12.66 39.72
CA PHE A 47 -6.60 -11.22 39.76
C PHE A 47 -7.99 -10.93 40.35
N ASP A 48 -8.05 -10.42 41.57
CA ASP A 48 -9.29 -10.24 42.33
C ASP A 48 -9.31 -8.97 43.22
N ALA A 49 -10.34 -8.82 44.07
CA ALA A 49 -10.51 -7.63 44.92
C ALA A 49 -9.38 -7.41 45.95
N GLN A 50 -8.47 -8.37 46.15
CA GLN A 50 -7.28 -8.21 46.98
C GLN A 50 -6.17 -7.46 46.23
N ASP A 51 -6.31 -7.30 44.90
CA ASP A 51 -5.39 -6.54 44.08
C ASP A 51 -5.74 -5.07 43.95
N ALA A 52 -4.71 -4.23 44.09
CA ALA A 52 -4.83 -2.78 44.08
C ALA A 52 -5.51 -2.22 42.81
N GLN A 53 -5.34 -2.89 41.66
CA GLN A 53 -5.85 -2.42 40.37
C GLN A 53 -7.19 -3.06 39.96
N PHE A 54 -7.75 -3.98 40.75
CA PHE A 54 -8.98 -4.69 40.38
C PHE A 54 -10.17 -3.74 40.15
N ALA A 55 -10.28 -2.71 41.00
CA ALA A 55 -11.31 -1.69 40.87
C ALA A 55 -11.11 -0.74 39.67
N ASN A 56 -9.93 -0.72 39.06
CA ASN A 56 -9.56 0.20 37.96
C ASN A 56 -9.62 -0.46 36.58
N VAL A 57 -9.58 -1.78 36.50
CA VAL A 57 -9.77 -2.50 35.24
C VAL A 57 -11.20 -2.31 34.73
N ARG A 58 -11.32 -2.10 33.41
CA ARG A 58 -12.59 -1.95 32.69
C ARG A 58 -12.72 -3.02 31.60
N VAL A 59 -13.94 -3.48 31.38
CA VAL A 59 -14.37 -4.22 30.19
C VAL A 59 -14.94 -3.22 29.20
N TRP A 60 -14.55 -3.35 27.94
CA TRP A 60 -15.05 -2.52 26.85
C TRP A 60 -15.92 -3.35 25.94
N GLN A 61 -17.10 -2.83 25.65
CA GLN A 61 -18.03 -3.39 24.68
C GLN A 61 -18.34 -2.31 23.64
N ASP A 62 -17.55 -2.28 22.59
CA ASP A 62 -17.73 -1.37 21.45
C ASP A 62 -19.01 -1.74 20.68
N ALA A 63 -20.06 -0.95 20.88
CA ALA A 63 -21.39 -1.27 20.36
C ALA A 63 -21.59 -0.82 18.91
N ASN A 64 -20.81 0.15 18.44
CA ASN A 64 -20.86 0.67 17.07
C ASN A 64 -19.66 0.20 16.21
N GLN A 65 -18.70 -0.50 16.81
CA GLN A 65 -17.50 -1.04 16.19
C GLN A 65 -16.63 0.04 15.53
N ASP A 66 -16.60 1.24 16.12
CA ASP A 66 -15.80 2.37 15.61
C ASP A 66 -14.34 2.36 16.12
N GLY A 67 -14.02 1.48 17.07
CA GLY A 67 -12.69 1.32 17.63
C GLY A 67 -12.27 2.42 18.62
N ILE A 68 -13.19 3.31 19.00
CA ILE A 68 -12.94 4.42 19.93
C ILE A 68 -13.70 4.17 21.22
N SER A 69 -12.99 3.89 22.31
CA SER A 69 -13.64 3.66 23.60
C SER A 69 -14.31 4.93 24.14
N GLN A 70 -15.63 4.92 24.31
CA GLN A 70 -16.35 5.99 25.01
C GLN A 70 -16.84 5.55 26.40
N ALA A 71 -17.10 6.52 27.29
CA ALA A 71 -17.47 6.25 28.68
C ALA A 71 -18.73 5.37 28.83
N SER A 72 -19.68 5.45 27.88
CA SER A 72 -20.89 4.60 27.86
C SER A 72 -20.61 3.12 27.54
N GLU A 73 -19.45 2.81 26.99
CA GLU A 73 -19.04 1.46 26.56
C GLU A 73 -18.11 0.78 27.57
N LEU A 74 -17.69 1.51 28.60
CA LEU A 74 -16.77 1.06 29.63
C LEU A 74 -17.53 0.68 30.90
N LYS A 75 -17.30 -0.54 31.38
CA LYS A 75 -17.84 -1.03 32.65
C LYS A 75 -16.76 -1.65 33.50
N THR A 76 -16.88 -1.53 34.80
CA THR A 76 -16.02 -2.20 35.79
C THR A 76 -16.25 -3.71 35.77
N LEU A 77 -15.29 -4.48 36.30
CA LEU A 77 -15.46 -5.92 36.52
C LEU A 77 -16.67 -6.21 37.43
N ALA A 78 -16.87 -5.40 38.48
CA ALA A 78 -17.99 -5.51 39.41
C ALA A 78 -19.35 -5.28 38.72
N GLU A 79 -19.47 -4.33 37.80
CA GLU A 79 -20.70 -4.10 37.02
C GLU A 79 -21.04 -5.27 36.08
N HIS A 80 -20.05 -6.07 35.69
CA HIS A 80 -20.24 -7.34 34.98
C HIS A 80 -20.41 -8.55 35.89
N ASN A 81 -20.52 -8.33 37.22
CA ASN A 81 -20.58 -9.37 38.24
C ASN A 81 -19.37 -10.32 38.19
N ILE A 82 -18.19 -9.83 37.85
CA ILE A 82 -16.92 -10.58 37.84
C ILE A 82 -16.19 -10.29 39.15
N THR A 83 -15.83 -11.35 39.89
CA THR A 83 -15.15 -11.26 41.19
C THR A 83 -13.69 -11.68 41.15
N ALA A 84 -13.30 -12.51 40.17
CA ALA A 84 -11.92 -12.94 40.01
C ALA A 84 -11.62 -13.34 38.55
N ILE A 85 -10.37 -13.20 38.11
CA ILE A 85 -9.87 -13.73 36.84
C ILE A 85 -8.67 -14.63 37.13
N ASN A 86 -8.73 -15.90 36.72
CA ASN A 86 -7.63 -16.83 36.88
C ASN A 86 -6.55 -16.52 35.83
N LEU A 87 -5.30 -16.35 36.28
CA LEU A 87 -4.19 -15.95 35.40
C LEU A 87 -3.54 -17.13 34.67
N GLY A 88 -3.87 -18.36 35.09
CA GLY A 88 -3.51 -19.57 34.36
C GLY A 88 -4.20 -19.61 32.99
N SER A 89 -3.41 -19.73 31.93
CA SER A 89 -3.92 -19.83 30.55
C SER A 89 -3.43 -21.09 29.85
N THR A 90 -4.29 -21.67 29.01
CA THR A 90 -3.96 -22.75 28.09
C THR A 90 -3.88 -22.21 26.67
N GLN A 91 -2.86 -22.61 25.92
CA GLN A 91 -2.71 -22.20 24.52
C GLN A 91 -3.87 -22.74 23.67
N SER A 92 -4.35 -21.93 22.73
CA SER A 92 -5.40 -22.28 21.79
C SER A 92 -4.99 -21.83 20.38
N SER A 93 -5.66 -22.36 19.37
CA SER A 93 -5.46 -21.99 17.97
C SER A 93 -6.79 -21.93 17.21
N GLN A 94 -7.89 -21.65 17.93
CA GLN A 94 -9.20 -21.52 17.30
C GLN A 94 -9.19 -20.30 16.38
N ASN A 95 -9.64 -20.48 15.15
CA ASN A 95 -9.65 -19.45 14.12
C ASN A 95 -11.06 -19.30 13.55
N SER A 96 -11.55 -18.08 13.44
CA SER A 96 -12.77 -17.74 12.72
C SER A 96 -12.64 -16.38 12.06
N ASN A 97 -12.87 -16.32 10.74
CA ASN A 97 -12.80 -15.10 9.93
C ASN A 97 -11.49 -14.31 10.11
N GLY A 98 -10.36 -15.01 10.28
CA GLY A 98 -9.04 -14.39 10.47
C GLY A 98 -8.73 -13.96 11.91
N ASN A 99 -9.71 -14.04 12.83
CA ASN A 99 -9.49 -13.81 14.25
C ASN A 99 -9.02 -15.10 14.91
N ILE A 100 -8.03 -15.01 15.79
CA ILE A 100 -7.44 -16.17 16.47
C ILE A 100 -7.63 -16.04 17.98
N VAL A 101 -8.10 -17.09 18.61
CA VAL A 101 -8.03 -17.25 20.07
C VAL A 101 -6.74 -18.00 20.39
N SER A 102 -5.71 -17.27 20.83
CA SER A 102 -4.36 -17.81 21.03
C SER A 102 -4.10 -18.33 22.44
N ALA A 103 -4.89 -17.89 23.43
CA ALA A 103 -4.87 -18.44 24.79
C ALA A 103 -6.24 -18.32 25.45
N VAL A 104 -6.54 -19.23 26.36
CA VAL A 104 -7.81 -19.27 27.09
C VAL A 104 -7.58 -19.53 28.58
N GLY A 105 -8.33 -18.85 29.44
CA GLY A 105 -8.31 -18.97 30.90
C GLY A 105 -9.74 -18.86 31.43
N SER A 106 -9.94 -18.67 32.73
CA SER A 106 -11.30 -18.57 33.31
C SER A 106 -11.46 -17.36 34.22
N PHE A 107 -12.71 -17.00 34.50
CA PHE A 107 -13.06 -15.96 35.47
C PHE A 107 -14.25 -16.42 36.32
N VAL A 108 -14.37 -15.88 37.52
CA VAL A 108 -15.41 -16.22 38.50
C VAL A 108 -16.38 -15.05 38.64
N ARG A 109 -17.67 -15.38 38.74
CA ARG A 109 -18.75 -14.41 38.97
C ARG A 109 -19.16 -14.33 40.44
N GLY A 110 -19.89 -13.28 40.81
CA GLY A 110 -20.37 -13.08 42.19
C GLY A 110 -21.33 -14.15 42.73
N ASP A 111 -21.90 -14.99 41.86
CA ASP A 111 -22.68 -16.18 42.25
C ASP A 111 -21.82 -17.46 42.39
N GLY A 112 -20.50 -17.34 42.23
CA GLY A 112 -19.53 -18.43 42.29
C GLY A 112 -19.43 -19.25 41.00
N THR A 113 -20.21 -18.92 39.96
CA THR A 113 -20.07 -19.60 38.67
C THR A 113 -18.81 -19.14 37.95
N GLU A 114 -18.16 -20.07 37.26
CA GLU A 114 -17.13 -19.70 36.28
C GLU A 114 -17.82 -19.24 34.98
N GLY A 115 -17.29 -18.18 34.38
CA GLY A 115 -18.00 -17.42 33.36
C GLY A 115 -18.09 -18.07 31.98
N GLU A 116 -19.25 -18.71 31.69
CA GLU A 116 -19.54 -19.43 30.44
C GLU A 116 -20.01 -18.50 29.32
N VAL A 117 -19.41 -18.59 28.14
CA VAL A 117 -19.84 -17.95 26.87
C VAL A 117 -20.99 -18.75 26.23
N ASN A 118 -20.99 -20.08 26.41
CA ASN A 118 -22.10 -20.99 26.11
C ASN A 118 -21.99 -22.27 26.96
N ALA A 119 -22.98 -23.18 26.86
CA ALA A 119 -23.09 -24.41 27.68
C ALA A 119 -21.88 -25.36 27.66
N ASN A 120 -20.82 -25.08 26.89
CA ASN A 120 -19.60 -25.87 26.82
C ASN A 120 -18.29 -25.05 26.88
N GLN A 121 -18.31 -23.71 27.03
CA GLN A 121 -17.08 -22.90 27.03
C GLN A 121 -17.18 -21.68 27.96
N SER A 122 -16.52 -21.75 29.12
CA SER A 122 -16.18 -20.63 30.03
C SER A 122 -14.78 -20.12 29.78
N LEU A 123 -14.58 -19.04 29.02
CA LEU A 123 -13.22 -18.61 28.74
C LEU A 123 -13.06 -17.08 28.76
N ALA A 124 -12.22 -16.59 29.68
CA ALA A 124 -11.40 -15.43 29.38
C ALA A 124 -10.43 -15.83 28.27
N ALA A 125 -10.06 -14.93 27.37
CA ALA A 125 -9.23 -15.30 26.23
C ALA A 125 -8.30 -14.18 25.79
N ASN A 126 -7.15 -14.57 25.20
CA ASN A 126 -6.31 -13.70 24.41
C ASN A 126 -6.76 -13.81 22.95
N LEU A 127 -7.18 -12.69 22.37
CA LEU A 127 -7.67 -12.62 20.99
C LEU A 127 -6.69 -11.83 20.12
N ASP A 128 -6.32 -12.41 19.00
CA ASP A 128 -5.61 -11.76 17.91
C ASP A 128 -6.65 -11.44 16.83
N LEU A 129 -7.13 -10.19 16.82
CA LEU A 129 -8.18 -9.75 15.92
C LEU A 129 -7.65 -9.59 14.50
N ALA A 130 -8.46 -10.00 13.52
CA ALA A 130 -8.20 -9.72 12.12
C ALA A 130 -8.16 -8.19 11.93
N SER A 131 -7.08 -7.70 11.36
CA SER A 131 -6.91 -6.28 11.07
C SER A 131 -6.42 -6.11 9.65
N ASN A 132 -6.94 -5.10 8.95
CA ASN A 132 -6.37 -4.63 7.70
C ASN A 132 -5.55 -3.36 7.98
N PRO A 133 -4.25 -3.49 8.24
CA PRO A 133 -3.41 -2.36 8.61
C PRO A 133 -3.18 -1.37 7.47
N PHE A 134 -3.57 -1.70 6.23
CA PHE A 134 -3.51 -0.76 5.11
C PHE A 134 -4.42 0.46 5.35
N TYR A 135 -5.62 0.24 5.88
CA TYR A 135 -6.56 1.31 6.21
C TYR A 135 -6.41 1.71 7.68
N ARG A 136 -5.65 2.77 7.93
CA ARG A 136 -5.36 3.26 9.29
C ARG A 136 -5.80 4.71 9.46
N GLN A 137 -6.34 5.02 10.64
CA GLN A 137 -6.65 6.38 11.05
C GLN A 137 -5.84 6.76 12.30
N TYR A 138 -5.16 7.90 12.23
CA TYR A 138 -4.51 8.50 13.39
C TYR A 138 -5.53 9.35 14.16
N THR A 139 -5.65 9.10 15.46
CA THR A 139 -6.54 9.83 16.37
C THR A 139 -5.95 11.17 16.79
N ASP A 140 -4.62 11.27 16.81
CA ASP A 140 -3.85 12.47 17.12
C ASP A 140 -3.52 13.25 15.82
N LYS A 141 -4.29 14.29 15.52
CA LYS A 141 -4.10 15.14 14.33
C LYS A 141 -2.99 16.16 14.52
N ILE A 142 -2.23 16.43 13.46
CA ILE A 142 -1.13 17.41 13.47
C ILE A 142 -1.60 18.72 12.84
N ALA A 143 -1.43 19.82 13.57
CA ALA A 143 -1.74 21.14 13.05
C ALA A 143 -0.81 21.52 11.88
N LEU A 144 -1.41 21.91 10.74
CA LEU A 144 -0.67 22.30 9.55
C LEU A 144 -0.30 23.79 9.58
N ASP A 145 0.93 24.12 9.22
CA ASP A 145 1.34 25.50 8.91
C ASP A 145 0.87 25.91 7.51
N ASP A 146 0.96 27.21 7.19
CA ASP A 146 0.46 27.74 5.93
C ASP A 146 1.21 27.20 4.71
N ALA A 147 2.50 26.88 4.86
CA ALA A 147 3.28 26.23 3.82
C ALA A 147 2.75 24.82 3.53
N ALA A 148 2.47 24.01 4.56
CA ALA A 148 1.94 22.66 4.40
C ALA A 148 0.51 22.64 3.84
N LYS A 149 -0.33 23.64 4.18
CA LYS A 149 -1.67 23.78 3.60
C LYS A 149 -1.65 24.03 2.08
N ALA A 150 -0.60 24.68 1.58
CA ALA A 150 -0.44 24.98 0.16
C ALA A 150 0.11 23.80 -0.66
N LEU A 151 0.69 22.78 -0.02
CA LEU A 151 1.19 21.58 -0.68
C LEU A 151 0.05 20.66 -1.11
N PRO A 152 0.22 19.78 -2.12
CA PRO A 152 -0.82 18.81 -2.48
C PRO A 152 -1.10 17.83 -1.33
N THR A 153 -2.27 17.21 -1.34
CA THR A 153 -2.71 16.30 -0.27
C THR A 153 -3.00 14.90 -0.80
N MET A 154 -2.74 13.90 0.04
CA MET A 154 -3.09 12.51 -0.20
C MET A 154 -3.25 11.82 1.15
N GLN A 155 -4.19 10.88 1.24
CA GLN A 155 -4.33 10.04 2.43
C GLN A 155 -3.13 9.10 2.55
N GLY A 156 -2.67 8.87 3.79
CA GLY A 156 -1.65 7.87 4.07
C GLY A 156 -2.24 6.45 4.05
N SER A 157 -1.37 5.45 3.92
CA SER A 157 -1.73 4.04 4.07
C SER A 157 -0.76 3.33 5.01
N GLY A 158 -1.18 2.22 5.60
CA GLY A 158 -0.30 1.44 6.45
C GLY A 158 0.13 2.20 7.71
N ALA A 159 1.43 2.46 7.80
CA ALA A 159 2.06 3.16 8.92
C ALA A 159 2.48 4.60 8.61
N VAL A 160 2.17 5.13 7.43
CA VAL A 160 2.38 6.56 7.14
C VAL A 160 1.12 7.39 7.41
N ARG A 161 1.32 8.61 7.89
CA ARG A 161 0.25 9.61 8.04
C ARG A 161 -0.14 10.20 6.68
N ASP A 162 -1.26 10.91 6.66
CA ASP A 162 -1.65 11.78 5.54
C ASP A 162 -0.50 12.69 5.14
N LEU A 163 -0.29 12.87 3.82
CA LEU A 163 0.92 13.44 3.24
C LEU A 163 1.32 14.81 3.83
N ARG A 164 0.32 15.67 4.11
CA ARG A 164 0.56 17.00 4.71
C ARG A 164 0.94 16.92 6.19
N GLU A 165 0.37 15.98 6.94
CA GLU A 165 0.76 15.76 8.35
C GLU A 165 2.17 15.15 8.43
N ALA A 166 2.46 14.17 7.57
CA ALA A 166 3.79 13.59 7.44
C ALA A 166 4.84 14.67 7.13
N ALA A 167 4.53 15.62 6.24
CA ALA A 167 5.43 16.73 5.90
C ALA A 167 5.66 17.72 7.06
N MET A 168 4.82 17.71 8.10
CA MET A 168 5.07 18.48 9.32
C MET A 168 6.06 17.75 10.25
N LEU A 169 6.16 16.42 10.14
CA LEU A 169 7.08 15.60 10.93
C LEU A 169 8.45 15.46 10.26
N ASP A 170 8.49 15.46 8.93
CA ASP A 170 9.71 15.25 8.14
C ASP A 170 9.98 16.45 7.21
N SER A 171 11.06 17.19 7.49
CA SER A 171 11.47 18.34 6.69
C SER A 171 12.00 17.96 5.29
N GLY A 172 12.55 16.75 5.13
CA GLY A 172 12.98 16.20 3.86
C GLY A 172 11.78 15.96 2.95
N LEU A 173 10.73 15.35 3.50
CA LEU A 173 9.46 15.17 2.81
C LEU A 173 8.84 16.50 2.39
N LYS A 174 8.78 17.48 3.30
CA LYS A 174 8.26 18.82 2.98
C LYS A 174 9.00 19.46 1.81
N SER A 175 10.34 19.32 1.80
CA SER A 175 11.19 19.85 0.73
C SER A 175 10.94 19.16 -0.61
N VAL A 176 10.90 17.83 -0.62
CA VAL A 176 10.67 17.05 -1.85
C VAL A 176 9.25 17.26 -2.37
N LEU A 177 8.25 17.35 -1.50
CA LEU A 177 6.87 17.63 -1.89
C LEU A 177 6.72 19.02 -2.51
N THR A 178 7.46 20.01 -1.99
CA THR A 178 7.51 21.35 -2.58
C THR A 178 8.13 21.30 -3.99
N GLN A 179 9.24 20.59 -4.17
CA GLN A 179 9.89 20.41 -5.47
C GLN A 179 8.97 19.68 -6.45
N TYR A 180 8.28 18.63 -5.99
CA TYR A 180 7.33 17.86 -6.79
C TYR A 180 6.16 18.73 -7.28
N ALA A 181 5.60 19.58 -6.41
CA ALA A 181 4.53 20.49 -6.76
C ALA A 181 4.95 21.59 -7.76
N GLN A 182 6.26 21.90 -7.82
CA GLN A 182 6.83 22.90 -8.74
C GLN A 182 7.34 22.30 -10.05
N ALA A 183 7.44 20.98 -10.16
CA ALA A 183 7.87 20.30 -11.37
C ALA A 183 6.93 20.61 -12.55
N GLN A 184 7.52 20.97 -13.69
CA GLN A 184 6.77 21.44 -14.87
C GLN A 184 6.56 20.33 -15.90
N THR A 185 7.30 19.22 -15.80
CA THR A 185 7.19 18.11 -16.75
C THR A 185 6.91 16.79 -16.03
N ARG A 186 6.30 15.86 -16.76
CA ARG A 186 6.12 14.47 -16.33
C ARG A 186 7.41 13.84 -15.83
N GLU A 187 8.50 13.97 -16.59
CA GLU A 187 9.79 13.38 -16.25
C GLU A 187 10.33 13.92 -14.91
N GLN A 188 10.22 15.23 -14.67
CA GLN A 188 10.63 15.85 -13.41
C GLN A 188 9.81 15.32 -12.22
N GLN A 189 8.49 15.15 -12.39
CA GLN A 189 7.64 14.59 -11.35
C GLN A 189 8.00 13.12 -11.07
N LEU A 190 8.16 12.29 -12.11
CA LEU A 190 8.51 10.88 -11.95
C LEU A 190 9.88 10.67 -11.30
N ALA A 191 10.87 11.51 -11.61
CA ALA A 191 12.20 11.46 -11.02
C ALA A 191 12.20 11.74 -9.50
N LEU A 192 11.18 12.44 -9.00
CA LEU A 192 11.04 12.78 -7.57
C LEU A 192 10.25 11.75 -6.77
N LEU A 193 9.49 10.85 -7.40
CA LEU A 193 8.58 9.93 -6.71
C LEU A 193 9.29 8.94 -5.78
N ASP A 194 10.43 8.36 -6.19
CA ASP A 194 11.15 7.42 -5.33
C ASP A 194 11.65 8.11 -4.06
N LYS A 195 12.15 9.34 -4.19
CA LYS A 195 12.58 10.13 -3.04
C LYS A 195 11.39 10.53 -2.16
N LEU A 196 10.28 10.95 -2.77
CA LEU A 196 9.05 11.30 -2.05
C LEU A 196 8.55 10.10 -1.21
N LEU A 197 8.55 8.90 -1.77
CA LEU A 197 8.21 7.67 -1.05
C LEU A 197 9.12 7.39 0.14
N VAL A 198 10.44 7.53 -0.04
CA VAL A 198 11.42 7.31 1.03
C VAL A 198 11.21 8.29 2.18
N GLU A 199 11.08 9.58 1.88
CA GLU A 199 10.88 10.62 2.91
C GLU A 199 9.48 10.53 3.55
N TRP A 200 8.48 10.02 2.83
CA TRP A 200 7.17 9.77 3.40
C TRP A 200 7.21 8.58 4.36
N ALA A 201 7.90 7.51 3.99
CA ALA A 201 8.13 6.38 4.87
C ALA A 201 8.95 6.74 6.12
N SER A 202 9.97 7.61 6.00
CA SER A 202 10.79 8.05 7.15
C SER A 202 10.01 8.86 8.18
N SER A 203 8.91 9.51 7.78
CA SER A 203 8.01 10.21 8.71
C SER A 203 7.25 9.27 9.66
N SER A 204 7.24 7.96 9.37
CA SER A 204 6.56 6.96 10.20
C SER A 204 7.40 6.53 11.40
N ASN A 205 6.73 6.02 12.43
CA ASN A 205 7.36 5.32 13.56
C ASN A 205 7.34 3.80 13.39
N TYR A 206 7.16 3.31 12.16
CA TYR A 206 7.15 1.88 11.87
C TYR A 206 8.51 1.27 12.17
N ARG A 207 8.54 0.08 12.78
CA ARG A 207 9.79 -0.56 13.17
C ARG A 207 10.61 -0.92 11.94
N THR A 208 11.81 -0.36 11.85
CA THR A 208 12.68 -0.61 10.70
C THR A 208 13.21 -2.03 10.71
N PHE A 209 13.64 -2.50 9.53
CA PHE A 209 14.30 -3.78 9.36
C PHE A 209 15.47 -3.97 10.36
N ASP A 210 16.33 -2.96 10.50
CA ASP A 210 17.49 -2.98 11.40
C ASP A 210 17.10 -3.01 12.89
N GLN A 211 16.03 -2.30 13.26
CA GLN A 211 15.48 -2.36 14.62
C GLN A 211 14.95 -3.75 14.93
N ARG A 212 14.18 -4.37 14.01
CA ARG A 212 13.64 -5.72 14.20
C ARG A 212 14.73 -6.79 14.26
N ILE A 213 15.83 -6.60 13.54
CA ILE A 213 17.01 -7.47 13.67
C ILE A 213 17.70 -7.26 15.01
N SER A 214 17.87 -6.01 15.42
CA SER A 214 18.49 -5.68 16.71
C SER A 214 17.65 -6.14 17.91
N ASP A 215 16.33 -6.25 17.77
CA ASP A 215 15.44 -6.79 18.80
C ASP A 215 15.73 -8.27 19.12
N MET A 216 16.43 -8.99 18.22
CA MET A 216 16.88 -10.37 18.49
C MET A 216 18.13 -10.44 19.38
N ASN A 217 18.75 -9.29 19.71
CA ASN A 217 19.98 -9.25 20.49
C ASN A 217 19.78 -9.83 21.90
N SER A 218 20.77 -10.59 22.35
CA SER A 218 20.88 -11.11 23.70
C SER A 218 22.23 -10.76 24.30
N GLU A 219 22.45 -11.14 25.57
CA GLU A 219 23.76 -10.97 26.22
C GLU A 219 24.89 -11.65 25.42
N ARG A 220 24.58 -12.73 24.71
CA ARG A 220 25.56 -13.56 23.99
C ARG A 220 25.60 -13.31 22.49
N PHE A 221 24.48 -12.93 21.88
CA PHE A 221 24.38 -12.78 20.43
C PHE A 221 23.93 -11.38 20.04
N GLN A 222 24.63 -10.75 19.11
CA GLN A 222 24.32 -9.44 18.57
C GLN A 222 24.07 -9.59 17.07
N PHE A 223 22.86 -9.31 16.62
CA PHE A 223 22.45 -9.42 15.23
C PHE A 223 22.53 -8.05 14.55
N LYS A 224 23.02 -8.04 13.32
CA LYS A 224 23.09 -6.84 12.48
C LYS A 224 22.74 -7.20 11.05
N PHE A 225 22.19 -6.25 10.31
CA PHE A 225 22.13 -6.34 8.86
C PHE A 225 23.36 -5.68 8.25
N ALA A 226 23.93 -6.29 7.22
CA ALA A 226 24.95 -5.69 6.36
C ALA A 226 24.87 -6.33 4.98
N TYR A 227 25.14 -5.59 3.91
CA TYR A 227 25.23 -6.22 2.61
C TYR A 227 26.47 -7.09 2.50
N SER A 228 26.40 -8.19 1.74
CA SER A 228 27.46 -9.21 1.70
C SER A 228 28.82 -8.66 1.21
N TRP A 229 28.81 -7.58 0.43
CA TRP A 229 30.02 -6.90 -0.05
C TRP A 229 30.57 -5.84 0.92
N GLU A 230 29.82 -5.44 1.95
CA GLU A 230 30.26 -4.44 2.94
C GLU A 230 31.15 -5.06 4.02
N ASN A 231 31.21 -6.38 4.12
CA ASN A 231 31.91 -7.09 5.20
C ASN A 231 32.76 -8.25 4.66
N THR A 232 33.90 -7.91 4.04
CA THR A 232 34.85 -8.89 3.47
C THR A 232 35.87 -9.44 4.49
N GLY A 233 35.78 -9.08 5.79
CA GLY A 233 36.92 -9.19 6.71
C GLY A 233 36.72 -9.74 8.13
N GLN A 234 35.55 -10.20 8.56
CA GLN A 234 35.37 -10.77 9.92
C GLN A 234 34.46 -11.99 9.91
N ASP A 235 35.02 -13.15 10.30
CA ASP A 235 34.37 -14.42 10.67
C ASP A 235 32.87 -14.51 10.30
N LEU A 236 32.58 -14.56 8.99
CA LEU A 236 31.41 -15.30 8.54
C LEU A 236 31.72 -16.76 8.91
N MET A 237 31.27 -17.21 10.08
CA MET A 237 31.25 -18.64 10.40
C MET A 237 30.33 -19.33 9.40
N GLY A 238 30.92 -19.71 8.27
CA GLY A 238 30.28 -20.32 7.12
C GLY A 238 29.80 -21.73 7.44
N SER A 239 28.63 -22.04 6.88
CA SER A 239 28.25 -23.33 6.33
C SER A 239 28.92 -24.57 6.95
N SER A 240 28.23 -25.24 7.87
CA SER A 240 28.47 -26.66 8.12
C SER A 240 27.84 -27.52 7.01
N SER A 241 28.46 -27.52 5.83
CA SER A 241 28.36 -28.65 4.90
C SER A 241 29.77 -29.18 4.67
N GLY A 242 30.06 -30.35 5.26
CA GLY A 242 31.41 -30.88 5.33
C GLY A 242 32.08 -31.08 3.98
N SER A 243 33.29 -30.55 3.83
CA SER A 243 34.33 -31.14 2.99
C SER A 243 35.70 -30.66 3.44
N SER A 244 36.61 -31.61 3.64
CA SER A 244 37.95 -31.42 4.16
C SER A 244 38.95 -30.99 3.07
N GLY A 245 39.83 -30.05 3.41
CA GLY A 245 41.21 -30.01 2.92
C GLY A 245 41.50 -29.07 1.75
N GLY A 246 42.34 -28.07 1.99
CA GLY A 246 42.95 -27.27 0.93
C GLY A 246 43.57 -25.97 1.43
N SER A 247 44.82 -26.02 1.87
CA SER A 247 45.66 -24.84 2.10
C SER A 247 45.83 -24.04 0.79
N GLY A 248 45.17 -22.90 0.70
CA GLY A 248 45.26 -21.97 -0.42
C GLY A 248 45.53 -20.55 0.08
N SER A 249 46.71 -20.04 -0.27
CA SER A 249 47.22 -18.69 -0.08
C SER A 249 46.14 -17.60 -0.16
N LEU A 250 46.04 -16.75 0.87
CA LEU A 250 45.25 -15.52 0.88
C LEU A 250 45.89 -14.52 -0.11
N SER A 251 45.36 -14.49 -1.33
CA SER A 251 45.56 -13.35 -2.22
C SER A 251 44.71 -12.20 -1.70
N MET A 252 45.36 -11.13 -1.23
CA MET A 252 44.76 -9.80 -1.09
C MET A 252 44.32 -9.34 -2.48
N GLY A 253 43.10 -9.69 -2.87
CA GLY A 253 42.43 -9.16 -4.05
C GLY A 253 41.68 -7.88 -3.70
N GLU A 254 41.73 -6.91 -4.59
CA GLU A 254 41.04 -5.61 -4.55
C GLU A 254 39.63 -5.70 -3.95
N GLU A 255 39.21 -4.66 -3.22
CA GLU A 255 37.81 -4.48 -2.79
C GLU A 255 36.91 -4.50 -4.03
N ALA A 256 36.45 -5.68 -4.41
CA ALA A 256 35.51 -5.85 -5.50
C ALA A 256 34.19 -5.22 -5.04
N GLY A 257 33.82 -4.10 -5.65
CA GLY A 257 32.52 -3.47 -5.46
C GLY A 257 31.36 -4.44 -5.74
N PRO A 258 30.13 -4.09 -5.36
CA PRO A 258 28.98 -4.97 -5.51
C PRO A 258 28.78 -5.40 -6.97
N THR A 259 28.43 -6.66 -7.16
CA THR A 259 27.98 -7.19 -8.45
C THR A 259 26.62 -6.61 -8.85
N GLN A 260 26.30 -6.66 -10.14
CA GLN A 260 24.99 -6.21 -10.64
C GLN A 260 23.83 -6.96 -9.97
N ALA A 261 23.96 -8.27 -9.78
CA ALA A 261 22.96 -9.09 -9.09
C ALA A 261 22.77 -8.68 -7.62
N GLN A 262 23.85 -8.30 -6.94
CA GLN A 262 23.80 -7.76 -5.57
C GLN A 262 23.08 -6.42 -5.51
N LEU A 263 23.32 -5.52 -6.48
CA LEU A 263 22.63 -4.24 -6.59
C LEU A 263 21.13 -4.41 -6.87
N GLU A 264 20.75 -5.39 -7.71
CA GLU A 264 19.35 -5.73 -7.99
C GLU A 264 18.63 -6.25 -6.74
N LYS A 265 19.29 -7.13 -5.96
CA LYS A 265 18.76 -7.61 -4.67
C LYS A 265 18.62 -6.46 -3.66
N LYS A 266 19.60 -5.56 -3.59
CA LYS A 266 19.50 -4.35 -2.76
C LYS A 266 18.31 -3.49 -3.14
N ALA A 267 18.16 -3.20 -4.44
CA ALA A 267 17.05 -2.39 -4.92
C ALA A 267 15.69 -3.03 -4.59
N LEU A 268 15.59 -4.36 -4.70
CA LEU A 268 14.38 -5.09 -4.30
C LEU A 268 14.13 -4.99 -2.79
N LEU A 269 15.14 -5.18 -1.95
CA LEU A 269 15.00 -5.06 -0.49
C LEU A 269 14.60 -3.65 -0.07
N ASP A 270 15.15 -2.61 -0.71
CA ASP A 270 14.78 -1.23 -0.43
C ASP A 270 13.29 -0.98 -0.76
N LYS A 271 12.79 -1.52 -1.87
CA LYS A 271 11.35 -1.49 -2.20
C LYS A 271 10.51 -2.25 -1.18
N ILE A 272 10.95 -3.42 -0.73
CA ILE A 272 10.22 -4.21 0.28
C ILE A 272 10.11 -3.43 1.59
N LYS A 273 11.20 -2.81 2.06
CA LYS A 273 11.19 -1.99 3.28
C LYS A 273 10.15 -0.87 3.19
N LEU A 274 10.02 -0.22 2.03
CA LEU A 274 8.97 0.80 1.82
C LEU A 274 7.57 0.19 1.81
N LEU A 275 7.37 -0.91 1.07
CA LEU A 275 6.07 -1.61 1.01
C LEU A 275 5.60 -2.09 2.38
N GLU A 276 6.51 -2.57 3.24
CA GLU A 276 6.16 -2.95 4.62
C GLU A 276 5.55 -1.79 5.40
N ILE A 277 6.10 -0.59 5.23
CA ILE A 277 5.63 0.63 5.90
C ILE A 277 4.29 1.07 5.32
N PHE A 278 4.15 1.16 3.99
CA PHE A 278 2.92 1.59 3.32
C PHE A 278 1.77 0.58 3.44
N ASN A 279 2.07 -0.69 3.70
CA ASN A 279 1.06 -1.71 4.02
C ASN A 279 0.82 -1.85 5.54
N GLY A 280 1.72 -1.33 6.37
CA GLY A 280 1.69 -1.53 7.82
C GLY A 280 1.88 -3.00 8.21
N GLN A 281 2.55 -3.79 7.38
CA GLN A 281 2.79 -5.22 7.60
C GLN A 281 4.24 -5.60 7.32
N ASN A 282 4.74 -6.51 8.16
CA ASN A 282 6.05 -7.10 7.98
C ASN A 282 5.98 -8.20 6.92
N PHE A 283 6.79 -8.04 5.87
CA PHE A 283 7.01 -9.06 4.86
C PHE A 283 8.04 -10.09 5.33
N PHE A 284 9.11 -9.61 5.98
CA PHE A 284 10.09 -10.45 6.64
C PHE A 284 9.82 -10.52 8.13
N ASN A 285 9.83 -11.70 8.73
CA ASN A 285 9.83 -11.83 10.20
C ASN A 285 11.13 -12.46 10.68
N PHE A 286 11.65 -11.88 11.77
CA PHE A 286 12.91 -12.27 12.40
C PHE A 286 12.64 -12.79 13.80
N SER A 287 13.19 -13.96 14.11
CA SER A 287 13.16 -14.50 15.47
C SER A 287 14.42 -15.31 15.75
N SER A 288 14.93 -15.19 16.97
CA SER A 288 16.00 -16.02 17.51
C SER A 288 15.47 -16.86 18.66
N VAL A 289 15.88 -18.13 18.72
CA VAL A 289 15.61 -19.02 19.86
C VAL A 289 16.93 -19.57 20.37
N GLU A 290 17.24 -19.26 21.62
CA GLU A 290 18.38 -19.85 22.33
C GLU A 290 17.92 -21.08 23.11
N THR A 291 18.56 -22.22 22.87
CA THR A 291 18.34 -23.45 23.63
C THR A 291 19.65 -23.92 24.24
N LYS A 292 19.59 -24.70 25.33
CA LYS A 292 20.75 -25.39 25.86
C LYS A 292 20.66 -26.87 25.49
N ASP A 293 21.74 -27.40 24.93
CA ASP A 293 21.83 -28.83 24.64
C ASP A 293 22.09 -29.64 25.93
N SER A 294 22.06 -30.97 25.79
CA SER A 294 22.30 -31.91 26.90
C SER A 294 23.68 -31.76 27.56
N ASN A 295 24.63 -31.07 26.91
CA ASN A 295 25.97 -30.80 27.41
C ASN A 295 26.11 -29.38 28.01
N GLY A 296 25.02 -28.62 28.05
CA GLY A 296 24.98 -27.24 28.56
C GLY A 296 25.47 -26.18 27.57
N ASN A 297 25.73 -26.54 26.31
CA ASN A 297 26.11 -25.58 25.27
C ASN A 297 24.89 -24.83 24.76
N THR A 298 25.05 -23.54 24.49
CA THR A 298 23.99 -22.72 23.89
C THR A 298 23.92 -23.00 22.38
N GLN A 299 22.76 -23.40 21.89
CA GLN A 299 22.43 -23.47 20.47
C GLN A 299 21.52 -22.29 20.12
N LEU A 300 21.76 -21.69 18.95
CA LEU A 300 20.97 -20.58 18.45
C LEU A 300 20.27 -21.00 17.16
N ALA A 301 18.94 -20.97 17.17
CA ALA A 301 18.14 -21.06 15.96
C ALA A 301 17.74 -19.65 15.52
N LEU A 302 18.19 -19.24 14.34
CA LEU A 302 17.75 -18.02 13.67
C LEU A 302 16.72 -18.38 12.61
N THR A 303 15.56 -17.75 12.66
CA THR A 303 14.53 -17.91 11.62
C THR A 303 14.32 -16.57 10.94
N SER A 304 14.55 -16.55 9.63
CA SER A 304 14.05 -15.51 8.73
C SER A 304 12.95 -16.14 7.87
N SER A 305 11.76 -15.56 7.90
CA SER A 305 10.63 -16.05 7.10
C SER A 305 10.15 -15.00 6.12
N VAL A 306 9.71 -15.46 4.95
CA VAL A 306 9.11 -14.67 3.88
C VAL A 306 7.73 -15.22 3.60
N GLY A 307 6.69 -14.56 4.14
CA GLY A 307 5.33 -15.10 4.12
C GLY A 307 5.26 -16.49 4.78
N ALA A 308 4.65 -17.48 4.11
CA ALA A 308 4.52 -18.85 4.63
C ALA A 308 5.81 -19.70 4.52
N ASN A 309 6.85 -19.21 3.85
CA ASN A 309 8.11 -19.94 3.69
C ASN A 309 9.09 -19.51 4.80
N SER A 310 9.43 -20.44 5.70
CA SER A 310 10.41 -20.25 6.76
C SER A 310 11.78 -20.79 6.35
N GLY A 311 12.80 -19.93 6.31
CA GLY A 311 14.20 -20.34 6.30
C GLY A 311 14.71 -20.43 7.74
N THR A 312 14.96 -21.63 8.24
CA THR A 312 15.59 -21.81 9.56
C THR A 312 17.08 -22.03 9.38
N ARG A 313 17.90 -21.11 9.89
CA ARG A 313 19.34 -21.27 10.04
C ARG A 313 19.65 -21.67 11.48
N SER A 314 20.15 -22.89 11.67
CA SER A 314 20.63 -23.33 12.98
C SER A 314 22.14 -23.09 13.09
N LEU A 315 22.55 -22.29 14.07
CA LEU A 315 23.94 -22.05 14.43
C LEU A 315 24.21 -22.81 15.73
N ALA A 316 24.96 -23.91 15.62
CA ALA A 316 25.44 -24.67 16.76
C ALA A 316 26.91 -24.33 17.01
N GLY A 317 27.24 -23.75 18.18
CA GLY A 317 28.62 -23.37 18.51
C GLY A 317 28.85 -23.12 20.00
N ILE A 318 30.07 -23.42 20.46
CA ILE A 318 30.54 -23.08 21.80
C ILE A 318 31.02 -21.62 21.77
N ALA A 319 30.14 -20.66 22.05
CA ALA A 319 30.51 -19.24 22.07
C ALA A 319 31.26 -18.88 23.37
N MET A 320 32.51 -18.43 23.23
CA MET A 320 33.29 -17.82 24.32
C MET A 320 33.20 -16.29 24.21
N GLY A 321 32.17 -15.69 24.81
CA GLY A 321 31.92 -14.24 24.77
C GLY A 321 30.79 -13.82 23.84
N THR A 322 30.62 -12.51 23.62
CA THR A 322 29.58 -11.95 22.74
C THR A 322 29.93 -12.15 21.27
N MET A 323 29.05 -12.77 20.50
CA MET A 323 29.20 -13.02 19.06
C MET A 323 28.34 -12.04 18.25
N VAL A 324 28.89 -11.48 17.17
CA VAL A 324 28.13 -10.67 16.21
C VAL A 324 27.76 -11.54 15.00
N ILE A 325 26.47 -11.58 14.65
CA ILE A 325 25.93 -12.32 13.52
C ILE A 325 25.38 -11.32 12.51
N TYR A 326 25.85 -11.42 11.27
CA TYR A 326 25.36 -10.60 10.17
C TYR A 326 24.32 -11.35 9.34
N LEU A 327 23.16 -10.72 9.16
CA LEU A 327 22.19 -11.04 8.13
C LEU A 327 22.52 -10.21 6.89
N THR A 328 22.51 -10.85 5.74
CA THR A 328 22.82 -10.24 4.44
C THR A 328 21.63 -10.35 3.49
N GLU A 329 21.70 -9.66 2.36
CA GLU A 329 20.70 -9.74 1.30
C GLU A 329 20.51 -11.16 0.75
N GLU A 330 21.54 -12.01 0.85
CA GLU A 330 21.49 -13.42 0.46
C GLU A 330 20.60 -14.26 1.38
N ASP A 331 20.43 -13.82 2.63
CA ASP A 331 19.60 -14.51 3.63
C ASP A 331 18.11 -14.15 3.49
N LEU A 332 17.80 -13.20 2.61
CA LEU A 332 16.51 -12.52 2.52
C LEU A 332 15.94 -12.52 1.10
N ALA A 333 16.56 -13.23 0.15
CA ALA A 333 16.19 -13.15 -1.25
C ALA A 333 14.84 -13.83 -1.53
N PRO A 334 13.78 -13.09 -1.94
CA PRO A 334 12.55 -13.69 -2.44
C PRO A 334 12.84 -14.47 -3.73
N ASN A 335 12.02 -15.48 -4.04
CA ASN A 335 12.12 -16.15 -5.33
C ASN A 335 11.70 -15.22 -6.48
N ALA A 336 11.98 -15.61 -7.73
CA ALA A 336 11.72 -14.76 -8.90
C ALA A 336 10.24 -14.33 -9.04
N GLY A 337 9.29 -15.20 -8.71
CA GLY A 337 7.86 -14.87 -8.75
C GLY A 337 7.47 -13.85 -7.69
N GLN A 338 7.98 -14.01 -6.46
CA GLN A 338 7.78 -13.03 -5.39
C GLN A 338 8.42 -11.69 -5.73
N ALA A 339 9.64 -11.69 -6.27
CA ALA A 339 10.34 -10.48 -6.70
C ALA A 339 9.57 -9.74 -7.80
N ALA A 340 8.98 -10.45 -8.77
CA ALA A 340 8.15 -9.84 -9.81
C ALA A 340 6.92 -9.15 -9.21
N LEU A 341 6.18 -9.85 -8.33
CA LEU A 341 5.00 -9.30 -7.65
C LEU A 341 5.33 -8.07 -6.79
N LEU A 342 6.45 -8.09 -6.07
CA LEU A 342 6.89 -6.96 -5.23
C LEU A 342 7.29 -5.75 -6.08
N ASN A 343 7.95 -5.97 -7.21
CA ASN A 343 8.25 -4.89 -8.16
C ASN A 343 6.97 -4.30 -8.75
N GLN A 344 5.99 -5.13 -9.12
CA GLN A 344 4.69 -4.67 -9.61
C GLN A 344 3.94 -3.88 -8.54
N SER A 345 3.92 -4.37 -7.30
CA SER A 345 3.27 -3.71 -6.16
C SER A 345 3.88 -2.34 -5.88
N TYR A 346 5.22 -2.24 -5.94
CA TYR A 346 5.92 -0.96 -5.79
C TYR A 346 5.63 0.00 -6.95
N ALA A 347 5.57 -0.50 -8.19
CA ALA A 347 5.21 0.31 -9.35
C ALA A 347 3.76 0.83 -9.24
N ALA A 348 2.82 -0.01 -8.81
CA ALA A 348 1.43 0.37 -8.58
C ALA A 348 1.30 1.43 -7.47
N LEU A 349 2.05 1.29 -6.36
CA LEU A 349 2.09 2.31 -5.32
C LEU A 349 2.60 3.66 -5.87
N LYS A 350 3.70 3.64 -6.64
CA LYS A 350 4.22 4.85 -7.30
C LYS A 350 3.21 5.50 -8.23
N GLN A 351 2.54 4.70 -9.05
CA GLN A 351 1.54 5.17 -10.00
C GLN A 351 0.33 5.77 -9.27
N SER A 352 -0.17 5.12 -8.23
CA SER A 352 -1.27 5.62 -7.40
C SER A 352 -0.95 6.98 -6.77
N ILE A 353 0.27 7.15 -6.24
CA ILE A 353 0.72 8.45 -5.70
C ILE A 353 0.82 9.49 -6.80
N TYR A 354 1.37 9.12 -7.95
CA TYR A 354 1.47 10.02 -9.09
C TYR A 354 0.10 10.54 -9.53
N ASP A 355 -0.84 9.64 -9.77
CA ASP A 355 -2.19 9.97 -10.23
C ASP A 355 -2.95 10.80 -9.20
N GLY A 356 -2.82 10.46 -7.91
CA GLY A 356 -3.45 11.19 -6.81
C GLY A 356 -2.97 12.65 -6.66
N LEU A 357 -1.72 12.93 -7.04
CA LEU A 357 -1.11 14.26 -6.94
C LEU A 357 -1.18 15.06 -8.24
N LEU A 358 -1.42 14.43 -9.37
CA LEU A 358 -1.32 15.03 -10.71
C LEU A 358 -2.23 16.26 -10.89
N LEU A 359 -3.53 16.11 -10.60
CA LEU A 359 -4.53 17.18 -10.75
C LEU A 359 -4.35 18.33 -9.73
N GLN A 360 -3.64 18.06 -8.63
CA GLN A 360 -3.33 19.06 -7.60
C GLN A 360 -2.03 19.81 -7.86
N THR A 361 -1.25 19.37 -8.86
CA THR A 361 0.10 19.89 -9.15
C THR A 361 0.21 20.34 -10.60
N ARG A 362 0.89 19.58 -11.47
CA ARG A 362 1.19 19.97 -12.85
C ARG A 362 -0.07 20.26 -13.66
N LEU A 363 -1.15 19.50 -13.47
CA LEU A 363 -2.41 19.74 -14.20
C LEU A 363 -3.32 20.78 -13.54
N LYS A 364 -3.00 21.23 -12.32
CA LYS A 364 -3.81 22.20 -11.59
C LYS A 364 -4.08 23.49 -12.40
N PRO A 365 -3.11 24.09 -13.11
CA PRO A 365 -3.36 25.30 -13.90
C PRO A 365 -4.35 25.12 -15.05
N TYR A 366 -4.64 23.89 -15.47
CA TYR A 366 -5.69 23.60 -16.46
C TYR A 366 -7.04 23.45 -15.76
N ILE A 367 -7.08 22.75 -14.63
CA ILE A 367 -8.30 22.54 -13.85
C ILE A 367 -8.84 23.87 -13.29
N ASP A 368 -7.97 24.80 -12.92
CA ASP A 368 -8.35 26.12 -12.44
C ASP A 368 -9.07 26.98 -13.51
N GLU A 369 -9.00 26.59 -14.80
CA GLU A 369 -9.69 27.27 -15.90
C GLU A 369 -11.12 26.76 -16.13
N VAL A 370 -11.56 25.72 -15.41
CA VAL A 370 -12.94 25.22 -15.47
C VAL A 370 -13.88 26.25 -14.83
N GLN A 371 -14.88 26.72 -15.59
CA GLN A 371 -15.86 27.69 -15.09
C GLN A 371 -17.23 27.06 -14.89
N LEU A 372 -18.02 27.64 -13.99
CA LEU A 372 -19.42 27.27 -13.78
C LEU A 372 -20.32 28.23 -14.57
N ASN A 373 -21.06 27.70 -15.53
CA ASN A 373 -22.07 28.43 -16.27
C ASN A 373 -23.45 28.14 -15.66
N LEU A 374 -24.15 29.19 -15.26
CA LEU A 374 -25.55 29.11 -14.82
C LEU A 374 -26.45 29.54 -15.97
N THR A 375 -27.20 28.59 -16.51
CA THR A 375 -28.20 28.84 -17.55
C THR A 375 -29.61 28.69 -16.96
N ALA A 376 -30.63 29.08 -17.72
CA ALA A 376 -32.03 28.83 -17.34
C ALA A 376 -32.35 27.33 -17.20
N ASP A 377 -31.54 26.46 -17.82
CA ASP A 377 -31.70 25.01 -17.83
C ASP A 377 -30.88 24.31 -16.72
N GLY A 378 -30.04 25.04 -15.97
CA GLY A 378 -29.30 24.49 -14.82
C GLY A 378 -27.88 25.01 -14.68
N ILE A 379 -27.05 24.22 -14.00
CA ILE A 379 -25.62 24.46 -13.84
C ILE A 379 -24.88 23.57 -14.85
N SER A 380 -24.02 24.15 -15.67
CA SER A 380 -23.12 23.43 -16.57
C SER A 380 -21.66 23.83 -16.31
N LEU A 381 -20.73 22.93 -16.65
CA LEU A 381 -19.30 23.23 -16.62
C LEU A 381 -18.87 23.76 -17.99
N ASP A 382 -18.01 24.77 -17.98
CA ASP A 382 -17.41 25.38 -19.16
C ASP A 382 -15.92 25.04 -19.19
N TYR A 383 -15.51 24.37 -20.26
CA TYR A 383 -14.14 23.93 -20.48
C TYR A 383 -13.41 24.75 -21.54
N SER A 384 -14.02 25.82 -22.07
CA SER A 384 -13.40 26.64 -23.11
C SER A 384 -12.05 27.23 -22.68
N GLY A 385 -11.95 27.71 -21.43
CA GLY A 385 -10.69 28.18 -20.84
C GLY A 385 -9.63 27.08 -20.74
N VAL A 386 -10.06 25.84 -20.43
CA VAL A 386 -9.19 24.67 -20.37
C VAL A 386 -8.61 24.34 -21.76
N VAL A 387 -9.46 24.33 -22.79
CA VAL A 387 -9.05 24.11 -24.19
C VAL A 387 -8.04 25.16 -24.64
N GLU A 388 -8.32 26.45 -24.40
CA GLU A 388 -7.40 27.53 -24.76
C GLU A 388 -6.06 27.42 -24.01
N LYS A 389 -6.09 27.00 -22.74
CA LYS A 389 -4.88 26.75 -21.97
C LYS A 389 -4.03 25.64 -22.59
N PHE A 390 -4.63 24.52 -22.97
CA PHE A 390 -3.92 23.45 -23.68
C PHE A 390 -3.33 23.92 -25.00
N ARG A 391 -4.09 24.67 -25.81
CA ARG A 391 -3.58 25.26 -27.06
C ARG A 391 -2.38 26.18 -26.82
N SER A 392 -2.45 27.02 -25.80
CA SER A 392 -1.37 27.93 -25.43
C SER A 392 -0.10 27.18 -24.99
N VAL A 393 -0.23 26.11 -24.20
CA VAL A 393 0.92 25.31 -23.76
C VAL A 393 1.49 24.51 -24.92
N PHE A 394 0.64 23.87 -25.73
CA PHE A 394 1.06 23.14 -26.92
C PHE A 394 1.84 24.03 -27.89
N ALA A 395 1.38 25.26 -28.15
CA ALA A 395 2.08 26.22 -28.99
C ALA A 395 3.47 26.62 -28.46
N THR A 396 3.72 26.46 -27.16
CA THR A 396 5.04 26.72 -26.54
C THR A 396 5.90 25.46 -26.50
N SER A 397 5.29 24.30 -26.23
CA SER A 397 5.92 22.98 -26.19
C SER A 397 4.91 21.92 -26.60
N HIS A 398 5.04 21.43 -27.83
CA HIS A 398 4.18 20.37 -28.37
C HIS A 398 4.12 19.15 -27.45
N ALA A 399 5.29 18.68 -26.99
CA ALA A 399 5.39 17.54 -26.09
C ALA A 399 4.67 17.76 -24.76
N THR A 400 4.88 18.90 -24.11
CA THR A 400 4.24 19.19 -22.81
C THR A 400 2.73 19.32 -22.96
N GLY A 401 2.26 20.10 -23.95
CA GLY A 401 0.83 20.31 -24.17
C GLY A 401 0.09 19.02 -24.51
N LEU A 402 0.70 18.13 -25.30
CA LEU A 402 0.10 16.84 -25.64
C LEU A 402 0.12 15.88 -24.45
N VAL A 403 1.26 15.71 -23.78
CA VAL A 403 1.38 14.80 -22.62
C VAL A 403 0.43 15.21 -21.49
N ASP A 404 0.35 16.51 -21.18
CA ASP A 404 -0.56 17.01 -20.15
C ASP A 404 -2.03 16.75 -20.51
N LEU A 405 -2.41 16.89 -21.79
CA LEU A 405 -3.77 16.61 -22.27
C LEU A 405 -4.09 15.12 -22.20
N LEU A 406 -3.18 14.26 -22.63
CA LEU A 406 -3.35 12.81 -22.54
C LEU A 406 -3.50 12.38 -21.08
N GLU A 407 -2.64 12.83 -20.18
CA GLU A 407 -2.74 12.48 -18.77
C GLU A 407 -3.99 13.06 -18.08
N LEU A 408 -4.55 14.17 -18.59
CA LEU A 408 -5.88 14.62 -18.19
C LEU A 408 -6.98 13.65 -18.66
N LEU A 409 -6.93 13.20 -19.91
CA LEU A 409 -7.87 12.22 -20.47
C LEU A 409 -7.82 10.87 -19.74
N GLY A 410 -6.64 10.45 -19.29
CA GLY A 410 -6.45 9.24 -18.48
C GLY A 410 -6.71 9.41 -16.98
N SER A 411 -7.02 10.63 -16.52
CA SER A 411 -7.24 10.92 -15.10
C SER A 411 -8.62 10.48 -14.62
N SER A 412 -8.83 10.48 -13.30
CA SER A 412 -10.15 10.23 -12.69
C SER A 412 -11.22 11.26 -13.07
N MET A 413 -10.84 12.40 -13.65
CA MET A 413 -11.80 13.39 -14.17
C MET A 413 -12.39 13.00 -15.53
N ASN A 414 -11.87 11.96 -16.19
CA ASN A 414 -12.30 11.53 -17.52
C ASN A 414 -13.82 11.42 -17.67
N LYS A 415 -14.53 10.95 -16.62
CA LYS A 415 -16.00 10.81 -16.54
C LYS A 415 -16.74 12.14 -16.67
N SER A 416 -16.08 13.27 -16.46
CA SER A 416 -16.65 14.61 -16.55
C SER A 416 -16.11 15.44 -17.71
N LEU A 417 -15.10 14.97 -18.44
CA LEU A 417 -14.50 15.74 -19.53
C LEU A 417 -15.41 15.75 -20.78
N PRO A 418 -15.48 16.89 -21.51
CA PRO A 418 -16.21 16.97 -22.77
C PRO A 418 -15.43 16.33 -23.91
N ASN A 419 -16.16 15.93 -24.95
CA ASN A 419 -15.64 15.26 -26.16
C ASN A 419 -14.57 16.06 -26.90
N GLU A 420 -14.66 17.39 -26.80
CA GLU A 420 -13.74 18.37 -27.37
C GLU A 420 -12.29 18.13 -26.90
N MET A 421 -12.07 17.51 -25.73
CA MET A 421 -10.72 17.20 -25.22
C MET A 421 -10.03 16.09 -26.01
N THR A 422 -10.79 15.06 -26.41
CA THR A 422 -10.25 13.95 -27.23
C THR A 422 -9.97 14.43 -28.65
N GLU A 423 -10.89 15.21 -29.22
CA GLU A 423 -10.70 15.85 -30.54
C GLU A 423 -9.51 16.82 -30.52
N LEU A 424 -9.30 17.52 -29.40
CA LEU A 424 -8.12 18.36 -29.23
C LEU A 424 -6.83 17.51 -29.23
N ALA A 425 -6.82 16.36 -28.56
CA ALA A 425 -5.66 15.46 -28.54
C ALA A 425 -5.33 14.92 -29.93
N GLU A 426 -6.33 14.46 -30.69
CA GLU A 426 -6.15 14.06 -32.09
C GLU A 426 -5.57 15.20 -32.93
N SER A 427 -6.13 16.40 -32.80
CA SER A 427 -5.64 17.57 -33.55
C SER A 427 -4.19 17.92 -33.23
N PHE A 428 -3.77 17.74 -31.97
CA PHE A 428 -2.38 17.93 -31.55
C PHE A 428 -1.48 16.87 -32.19
N ILE A 429 -1.85 15.59 -32.12
CA ILE A 429 -1.06 14.50 -32.69
C ILE A 429 -0.88 14.69 -34.21
N LEU A 430 -1.96 14.98 -34.93
CA LEU A 430 -1.93 15.19 -36.38
C LEU A 430 -1.14 16.44 -36.80
N SER A 431 -0.91 17.39 -35.89
CA SER A 431 -0.11 18.59 -36.16
C SER A 431 1.40 18.36 -36.01
N LEU A 432 1.82 17.26 -35.38
CA LEU A 432 3.24 16.94 -35.17
C LEU A 432 3.89 16.44 -36.46
N SER A 433 5.16 16.81 -36.66
CA SER A 433 5.98 16.10 -37.63
C SER A 433 6.29 14.67 -37.17
N PRO A 434 6.61 13.74 -38.09
CA PRO A 434 6.96 12.36 -37.71
C PRO A 434 8.12 12.26 -36.71
N ALA A 435 9.08 13.19 -36.77
CA ALA A 435 10.20 13.25 -35.83
C ALA A 435 9.77 13.73 -34.44
N GLU A 436 8.86 14.69 -34.35
CA GLU A 436 8.31 15.16 -33.08
C GLU A 436 7.44 14.08 -32.44
N LEU A 437 6.58 13.43 -33.22
CA LEU A 437 5.75 12.33 -32.73
C LEU A 437 6.63 11.21 -32.16
N ALA A 438 7.67 10.79 -32.89
CA ALA A 438 8.61 9.78 -32.40
C ALA A 438 9.34 10.22 -31.12
N SER A 439 9.68 11.51 -31.00
CA SER A 439 10.28 12.06 -29.78
C SER A 439 9.31 12.03 -28.60
N VAL A 440 8.03 12.36 -28.81
CA VAL A 440 6.99 12.30 -27.77
C VAL A 440 6.76 10.86 -27.35
N GLN A 441 6.59 9.94 -28.30
CA GLN A 441 6.40 8.51 -28.03
C GLN A 441 7.59 7.90 -27.28
N SER A 442 8.82 8.35 -27.55
CA SER A 442 9.99 7.90 -26.78
C SER A 442 9.95 8.37 -25.31
N ALA A 443 9.39 9.56 -25.04
CA ALA A 443 9.27 10.10 -23.68
C ALA A 443 7.98 9.64 -22.97
N PHE A 444 6.97 9.24 -23.77
CA PHE A 444 5.66 8.83 -23.34
C PHE A 444 5.21 7.58 -24.14
N PRO A 445 5.77 6.41 -23.82
CA PRO A 445 5.61 5.18 -24.62
C PRO A 445 4.18 4.64 -24.66
N GLY A 446 3.29 5.14 -23.79
CA GLY A 446 1.87 4.82 -23.84
C GLY A 446 1.13 5.45 -25.03
N LEU A 447 1.67 6.47 -25.69
CA LEU A 447 1.03 7.07 -26.86
C LEU A 447 1.26 6.22 -28.12
N ILE A 448 0.18 5.71 -28.70
CA ILE A 448 0.19 4.93 -29.94
C ILE A 448 -0.77 5.59 -30.92
N ALA A 449 -0.19 6.16 -31.98
CA ALA A 449 -0.90 6.80 -33.06
C ALA A 449 -0.92 5.86 -34.27
N GLY A 450 -2.11 5.49 -34.73
CA GLY A 450 -2.37 4.76 -35.96
C GLY A 450 -2.21 5.64 -37.20
N SER A 451 -2.98 5.36 -38.22
CA SER A 451 -2.89 5.98 -39.54
C SER A 451 -4.26 6.06 -40.20
N ASP A 452 -4.35 6.73 -41.36
CA ASP A 452 -5.63 6.89 -42.07
C ASP A 452 -6.09 5.62 -42.84
N ILE A 453 -5.60 4.43 -42.45
CA ILE A 453 -6.01 3.15 -43.02
C ILE A 453 -6.42 2.19 -41.91
N GLY A 454 -7.41 1.33 -42.18
CA GLY A 454 -7.82 0.29 -41.24
C GLY A 454 -6.67 -0.64 -40.85
N GLU A 455 -6.31 -0.63 -39.57
CA GLU A 455 -5.21 -1.40 -39.01
C GLU A 455 -5.52 -2.00 -37.63
N THR A 456 -4.53 -2.65 -37.01
CA THR A 456 -4.65 -3.16 -35.64
C THR A 456 -3.62 -2.47 -34.76
N VAL A 457 -4.11 -1.69 -33.79
CA VAL A 457 -3.30 -0.93 -32.83
C VAL A 457 -3.39 -1.65 -31.48
N ASN A 458 -2.25 -2.16 -30.99
CA ASN A 458 -2.20 -2.86 -29.71
C ASN A 458 -1.43 -2.03 -28.69
N ALA A 459 -1.92 -1.98 -27.45
CA ALA A 459 -1.18 -1.43 -26.32
C ALA A 459 0.18 -2.16 -26.14
N ILE A 460 1.22 -1.39 -25.85
CA ILE A 460 2.61 -1.90 -25.74
C ILE A 460 3.25 -1.64 -24.37
N SER A 461 2.56 -0.94 -23.47
CA SER A 461 3.09 -0.53 -22.17
C SER A 461 2.04 -0.66 -21.07
N SER A 462 2.26 -0.01 -19.91
CA SER A 462 1.19 0.31 -18.95
C SER A 462 0.14 1.24 -19.60
N ASN A 463 -0.66 1.98 -18.82
CA ASN A 463 -1.70 2.93 -19.31
C ASN A 463 -1.36 3.53 -20.69
N SER A 464 -2.15 3.16 -21.69
CA SER A 464 -1.92 3.43 -23.10
C SER A 464 -2.99 4.35 -23.68
N TYR A 465 -2.61 5.11 -24.70
CA TYR A 465 -3.43 6.11 -25.40
C TYR A 465 -3.39 5.78 -26.88
N LEU A 466 -4.41 5.08 -27.36
CA LEU A 466 -4.51 4.51 -28.70
C LEU A 466 -5.42 5.39 -29.55
N PHE A 467 -4.92 5.81 -30.71
CA PHE A 467 -5.69 6.59 -31.69
C PHE A 467 -5.67 5.86 -33.03
N GLY A 468 -6.83 5.49 -33.57
CA GLY A 468 -6.98 4.89 -34.90
C GLY A 468 -6.85 5.92 -36.03
N PHE A 469 -7.49 7.08 -35.84
CA PHE A 469 -7.69 8.14 -36.83
C PHE A 469 -8.74 7.79 -37.87
N ALA A 470 -8.38 7.49 -39.11
CA ALA A 470 -9.36 7.17 -40.14
C ALA A 470 -9.13 5.72 -40.60
N GLY A 471 -10.20 5.01 -40.95
CA GLY A 471 -10.07 3.60 -41.29
C GLY A 471 -11.11 2.77 -40.56
N ASN A 472 -11.04 1.46 -40.72
CA ASN A 472 -11.81 0.57 -39.87
C ASN A 472 -10.77 -0.15 -39.00
N ASP A 473 -10.56 0.38 -37.81
CA ASP A 473 -9.45 0.00 -36.94
C ASP A 473 -9.87 -1.01 -35.88
N LEU A 474 -8.90 -1.81 -35.44
CA LEU A 474 -9.00 -2.63 -34.24
C LEU A 474 -8.02 -2.09 -33.20
N LEU A 475 -8.54 -1.44 -32.16
CA LEU A 475 -7.76 -0.94 -31.03
C LEU A 475 -7.89 -1.91 -29.86
N VAL A 476 -6.76 -2.39 -29.33
CA VAL A 476 -6.72 -3.38 -28.25
C VAL A 476 -5.88 -2.86 -27.09
N GLY A 477 -6.56 -2.58 -25.97
CA GLY A 477 -5.98 -2.22 -24.68
C GLY A 477 -5.28 -3.41 -23.99
N ASN A 478 -4.77 -3.16 -22.80
CA ASN A 478 -4.02 -4.12 -21.99
C ASN A 478 -4.76 -4.44 -20.68
N THR A 479 -4.05 -4.65 -19.57
CA THR A 479 -4.67 -4.95 -18.27
C THR A 479 -4.73 -3.75 -17.33
N GLU A 480 -4.18 -2.62 -17.77
CA GLU A 480 -4.13 -1.34 -17.08
C GLU A 480 -5.15 -0.37 -17.71
N ASN A 481 -5.33 0.82 -17.13
CA ASN A 481 -6.32 1.78 -17.61
C ASN A 481 -5.87 2.43 -18.93
N ASP A 482 -6.67 2.30 -19.99
CA ASP A 482 -6.34 2.79 -21.31
C ASP A 482 -7.35 3.84 -21.83
N VAL A 483 -6.90 4.64 -22.80
CA VAL A 483 -7.75 5.55 -23.59
C VAL A 483 -7.69 5.10 -25.04
N LEU A 484 -8.82 4.67 -25.59
CA LEU A 484 -8.95 4.17 -26.96
C LEU A 484 -9.87 5.09 -27.76
N VAL A 485 -9.39 5.56 -28.90
CA VAL A 485 -10.10 6.50 -29.77
C VAL A 485 -10.05 5.99 -31.20
N GLY A 486 -11.18 5.53 -31.73
CA GLY A 486 -11.29 4.99 -33.09
C GLY A 486 -11.05 6.08 -34.12
N GLY A 487 -11.92 7.08 -34.12
CA GLY A 487 -11.86 8.23 -35.02
C GLY A 487 -12.94 8.12 -36.09
N ALA A 488 -12.60 7.98 -37.36
CA ALA A 488 -13.54 7.92 -38.47
C ALA A 488 -13.49 6.57 -39.17
N GLY A 489 -14.65 5.96 -39.34
CA GLY A 489 -14.88 4.67 -39.99
C GLY A 489 -15.50 3.68 -39.00
N ASN A 490 -15.61 2.40 -39.36
CA ASN A 490 -16.27 1.42 -38.50
C ASN A 490 -15.22 0.69 -37.66
N ASP A 491 -15.03 1.15 -36.45
CA ASP A 491 -13.95 0.72 -35.57
C ASP A 491 -14.38 -0.37 -34.60
N THR A 492 -13.41 -1.13 -34.10
CA THR A 492 -13.57 -2.07 -33.00
C THR A 492 -12.58 -1.74 -31.91
N LEU A 493 -13.07 -1.37 -30.73
CA LEU A 493 -12.24 -1.04 -29.59
C LEU A 493 -12.44 -2.11 -28.50
N GLN A 494 -11.34 -2.59 -27.91
CA GLN A 494 -11.34 -3.60 -26.83
C GLN A 494 -10.51 -3.08 -25.65
N GLY A 495 -11.15 -2.72 -24.54
CA GLY A 495 -10.48 -2.22 -23.32
C GLY A 495 -9.70 -3.30 -22.59
N ASN A 496 -10.29 -4.50 -22.49
CA ASN A 496 -9.78 -5.69 -21.76
C ASN A 496 -9.93 -5.58 -20.24
N ASN A 497 -8.88 -5.35 -19.45
CA ASN A 497 -9.05 -5.08 -18.01
C ASN A 497 -8.54 -3.68 -17.74
N GLY A 498 -9.13 -3.00 -16.77
CA GLY A 498 -8.73 -1.64 -16.43
C GLY A 498 -9.97 -0.77 -16.27
N GLN A 499 -9.77 0.50 -15.99
CA GLN A 499 -10.84 1.49 -16.11
C GLN A 499 -10.60 2.27 -17.39
N ASP A 500 -11.24 1.84 -18.46
CA ASP A 500 -10.92 2.29 -19.81
C ASP A 500 -11.84 3.44 -20.25
N VAL A 501 -11.31 4.30 -21.11
CA VAL A 501 -12.08 5.34 -21.81
C VAL A 501 -12.07 5.01 -23.29
N MET A 502 -13.26 4.78 -23.85
CA MET A 502 -13.40 4.31 -25.22
C MET A 502 -14.31 5.26 -25.99
N LYS A 503 -13.82 5.78 -27.12
CA LYS A 503 -14.58 6.64 -28.04
C LYS A 503 -14.50 6.06 -29.45
N GLY A 504 -15.65 5.65 -30.01
CA GLY A 504 -15.74 5.14 -31.38
C GLY A 504 -15.46 6.26 -32.40
N GLY A 505 -16.29 7.30 -32.40
CA GLY A 505 -16.10 8.48 -33.23
C GLY A 505 -17.18 8.57 -34.32
N GLU A 506 -16.80 8.78 -35.58
CA GLU A 506 -17.72 8.73 -36.72
C GLU A 506 -17.75 7.33 -37.33
N GLY A 507 -18.93 6.75 -37.55
CA GLY A 507 -19.07 5.43 -38.16
C GLY A 507 -19.88 4.49 -37.27
N ASN A 508 -20.02 3.23 -37.66
CA ASN A 508 -20.72 2.23 -36.84
C ASN A 508 -19.69 1.40 -36.09
N ASP A 509 -19.51 1.72 -34.81
CA ASP A 509 -18.41 1.21 -34.00
C ASP A 509 -18.85 0.08 -33.08
N ALA A 510 -17.90 -0.78 -32.71
CA ALA A 510 -18.08 -1.83 -31.72
C ALA A 510 -17.12 -1.64 -30.55
N LEU A 511 -17.63 -1.25 -29.38
CA LEU A 511 -16.84 -1.00 -28.17
C LEU A 511 -17.09 -2.11 -27.15
N TYR A 512 -16.01 -2.73 -26.66
CA TYR A 512 -16.01 -3.76 -25.63
C TYR A 512 -15.14 -3.30 -24.45
N GLY A 513 -15.76 -2.87 -23.35
CA GLY A 513 -15.09 -2.40 -22.14
C GLY A 513 -14.24 -3.50 -21.50
N GLY A 514 -14.89 -4.56 -21.05
CA GLY A 514 -14.22 -5.72 -20.48
C GLY A 514 -14.38 -5.73 -18.96
N ASN A 515 -13.29 -5.89 -18.20
CA ASN A 515 -13.34 -5.85 -16.74
C ASN A 515 -12.91 -4.48 -16.21
N GLY A 516 -13.78 -3.83 -15.47
CA GLY A 516 -13.49 -2.66 -14.66
C GLY A 516 -14.59 -1.62 -14.78
N ASN A 517 -14.28 -0.36 -14.53
CA ASN A 517 -15.32 0.69 -14.52
C ASN A 517 -15.13 1.57 -15.75
N ASP A 518 -15.66 1.12 -16.87
CA ASP A 518 -15.31 1.70 -18.17
C ASP A 518 -16.20 2.89 -18.52
N THR A 519 -15.75 3.69 -19.47
CA THR A 519 -16.54 4.78 -20.04
C THR A 519 -16.58 4.63 -21.55
N LEU A 520 -17.76 4.31 -22.08
CA LEU A 520 -17.99 4.01 -23.49
C LEU A 520 -18.80 5.12 -24.16
N GLU A 521 -18.28 5.59 -25.29
CA GLU A 521 -18.91 6.58 -26.15
C GLU A 521 -18.85 6.08 -27.60
N GLY A 522 -20.01 5.74 -28.18
CA GLY A 522 -20.07 5.31 -29.57
C GLY A 522 -19.72 6.45 -30.53
N GLY A 523 -20.49 7.54 -30.45
CA GLY A 523 -20.29 8.71 -31.30
C GLY A 523 -21.30 8.74 -32.44
N ALA A 524 -20.94 9.29 -33.59
CA ALA A 524 -21.87 9.43 -34.70
C ALA A 524 -22.00 8.14 -35.52
N GLY A 525 -23.08 7.39 -35.32
CA GLY A 525 -23.45 6.29 -36.20
C GLY A 525 -24.45 5.36 -35.52
N ASN A 526 -24.45 4.07 -35.86
CA ASN A 526 -25.24 3.09 -35.10
C ASN A 526 -24.27 2.14 -34.41
N ASP A 527 -24.01 2.39 -33.13
CA ASP A 527 -22.92 1.74 -32.43
C ASP A 527 -23.37 0.53 -31.62
N TYR A 528 -22.44 -0.37 -31.33
CA TYR A 528 -22.64 -1.52 -30.46
C TYR A 528 -21.70 -1.41 -29.25
N LEU A 529 -22.28 -1.16 -28.07
CA LEU A 529 -21.52 -0.89 -26.84
C LEU A 529 -21.73 -2.02 -25.83
N VAL A 530 -20.64 -2.64 -25.38
CA VAL A 530 -20.63 -3.71 -24.39
C VAL A 530 -19.75 -3.30 -23.22
N GLY A 531 -20.34 -3.15 -22.03
CA GLY A 531 -19.57 -2.78 -20.83
C GLY A 531 -18.87 -3.97 -20.19
N ASP A 532 -19.48 -5.14 -20.28
CA ASP A 532 -19.06 -6.36 -19.57
C ASP A 532 -19.04 -6.17 -18.03
N ALA A 533 -17.94 -6.46 -17.35
CA ALA A 533 -17.90 -6.54 -15.89
C ALA A 533 -17.49 -5.22 -15.23
N GLY A 534 -18.21 -4.79 -14.19
CA GLY A 534 -17.92 -3.60 -13.39
C GLY A 534 -18.83 -2.39 -13.66
N SER A 535 -18.54 -1.21 -13.09
CA SER A 535 -19.48 -0.08 -13.05
C SER A 535 -19.24 0.91 -14.20
N ASP A 536 -19.87 0.62 -15.33
CA ASP A 536 -19.64 1.30 -16.60
C ASP A 536 -20.54 2.53 -16.81
N VAL A 537 -20.03 3.47 -17.60
CA VAL A 537 -20.72 4.69 -18.01
C VAL A 537 -20.85 4.72 -19.53
N TYR A 538 -22.08 4.92 -20.03
CA TYR A 538 -22.34 5.10 -21.46
C TYR A 538 -22.72 6.55 -21.74
N ARG A 539 -22.07 7.19 -22.70
CA ARG A 539 -22.33 8.58 -23.08
C ARG A 539 -23.06 8.66 -24.41
N PHE A 540 -23.99 9.61 -24.49
CA PHE A 540 -24.78 9.86 -25.68
C PHE A 540 -25.01 11.35 -25.88
N SER A 541 -25.00 11.77 -27.14
CA SER A 541 -25.44 13.10 -27.56
C SER A 541 -26.45 13.02 -28.69
N ARG A 542 -27.21 14.11 -28.88
CA ARG A 542 -28.18 14.18 -29.96
C ARG A 542 -27.49 14.13 -31.32
N GLY A 543 -27.91 13.21 -32.18
CA GLY A 543 -27.39 13.06 -33.54
C GLY A 543 -26.50 11.84 -33.76
N TRP A 544 -26.23 11.08 -32.69
CA TRP A 544 -25.42 9.86 -32.66
C TRP A 544 -26.17 8.60 -33.12
N GLY A 545 -27.04 8.72 -34.12
CA GLY A 545 -27.82 7.62 -34.68
C GLY A 545 -28.57 6.72 -33.67
N GLN A 546 -28.50 5.40 -33.86
CA GLN A 546 -29.25 4.37 -33.12
C GLN A 546 -28.31 3.30 -32.54
N ASP A 547 -27.97 3.46 -31.27
CA ASP A 547 -27.02 2.58 -30.59
C ASP A 547 -27.69 1.38 -29.91
N SER A 548 -26.94 0.29 -29.82
CA SER A 548 -27.31 -0.93 -29.10
C SER A 548 -26.34 -1.16 -27.94
N ILE A 549 -26.87 -1.16 -26.73
CA ILE A 549 -26.09 -1.43 -25.51
C ILE A 549 -26.37 -2.85 -25.01
N ASN A 550 -25.30 -3.59 -24.74
CA ASN A 550 -25.37 -4.88 -24.05
C ASN A 550 -24.55 -4.81 -22.75
N ASN A 551 -25.24 -4.71 -21.62
CA ASN A 551 -24.61 -4.72 -20.30
C ASN A 551 -25.04 -5.97 -19.53
N TYR A 552 -24.38 -7.09 -19.82
CA TYR A 552 -24.61 -8.35 -19.13
C TYR A 552 -23.49 -8.61 -18.12
N ASP A 553 -23.75 -8.29 -16.84
CA ASP A 553 -22.83 -8.59 -15.74
C ASP A 553 -23.53 -9.37 -14.63
N THR A 554 -22.81 -10.32 -14.04
CA THR A 554 -23.24 -11.17 -12.92
C THR A 554 -22.64 -10.74 -11.57
N SER A 555 -21.80 -9.71 -11.53
CA SER A 555 -21.16 -9.17 -10.32
C SER A 555 -22.11 -8.34 -9.44
N ALA A 556 -21.88 -8.31 -8.11
CA ALA A 556 -22.73 -7.61 -7.15
C ALA A 556 -22.16 -6.23 -6.74
N GLY A 557 -23.03 -5.26 -6.40
CA GLY A 557 -22.63 -4.00 -5.76
C GLY A 557 -22.42 -2.78 -6.66
N LYS A 558 -23.01 -2.75 -7.86
CA LYS A 558 -22.90 -1.62 -8.79
C LYS A 558 -23.77 -0.42 -8.35
N VAL A 559 -23.22 0.79 -8.44
CA VAL A 559 -23.94 2.08 -8.29
C VAL A 559 -23.71 2.92 -9.52
#